data_AF-A0A2N2S5T4-F1
#
_entry.id   AF-A0A2N2S5T4-F1
#
_cell.length_a   1.000
_cell.length_b   1.000
_cell.length_c   1.000
_cell.angle_alpha   90.00
_cell.angle_beta   90.00
_cell.angle_gamma   90.00
#
_symmetry.space_group_name_H-M   'P 1'
#
loop_
_entity.id
_entity.type
_entity.pdbx_description
1 polymer ?
#
loop_
_entity_poly.entity_id
_entity_poly.type
_entity_poly.pdbx_seq_one_letter_code
_entity_poly.pdbx_strand_id
1 'polypeptide(L)'
;MSCFALLDDCTATAAAPSSRLYTGFLREHRCDDPQALEAVWAAVESDQRAGGHAVLLADYEWGARLLGAGDEGLAPADGGALRILIFAQLARLSAAEVEAWLQAQEGGGNDANEAAVPARGGTVHPGPAGILALRPSVDRAEFEAAIARILAAIGDGETYQVNYTYRL
;
A
#
# COMPACT_ATOMS: atom_id res chain seq x y z
N MET A 1 5.73 -17.23 -7.46
CA MET A 1 6.44 -16.33 -6.53
C MET A 1 5.89 -16.53 -5.12
N SER A 2 6.76 -16.54 -4.11
CA SER A 2 6.36 -16.49 -2.70
C SER A 2 5.83 -15.09 -2.35
N CYS A 3 4.81 -14.99 -1.50
CA CYS A 3 4.31 -13.71 -1.00
C CYS A 3 5.41 -12.93 -0.25
N PHE A 4 5.55 -11.64 -0.57
CA PHE A 4 6.48 -10.71 0.07
C PHE A 4 5.83 -9.33 0.19
N ALA A 5 6.38 -8.47 1.05
CA ALA A 5 6.11 -7.04 1.05
C ALA A 5 7.43 -6.26 1.05
N LEU A 6 7.57 -5.32 0.12
CA LEU A 6 8.71 -4.41 0.07
C LEU A 6 8.20 -2.99 0.38
N LEU A 7 8.66 -2.43 1.49
CA LEU A 7 8.44 -1.03 1.84
C LEU A 7 9.72 -0.27 1.49
N ASP A 8 9.76 0.27 0.27
CA ASP A 8 10.92 1.00 -0.22
C ASP A 8 10.99 2.43 0.32
N ASP A 9 12.20 2.84 0.68
CA ASP A 9 12.56 4.18 1.11
C ASP A 9 13.64 4.70 0.15
N CYS A 10 13.26 5.68 -0.68
CA CYS A 10 14.15 6.27 -1.67
C CYS A 10 15.35 7.00 -1.05
N THR A 11 15.33 7.24 0.27
CA THR A 11 16.43 7.85 1.02
C THR A 11 17.36 6.82 1.69
N ALA A 12 17.07 5.52 1.55
CA ALA A 12 17.87 4.45 2.16
C ALA A 12 19.30 4.42 1.59
N THR A 13 20.29 4.42 2.49
CA THR A 13 21.71 4.38 2.12
C THR A 13 22.39 3.11 2.65
N ALA A 14 23.59 2.79 2.15
CA ALA A 14 24.37 1.66 2.67
C ALA A 14 24.70 1.80 4.17
N ALA A 15 24.91 3.04 4.65
CA ALA A 15 25.17 3.30 6.08
C ALA A 15 23.89 3.29 6.94
N ALA A 16 22.73 3.53 6.32
CA ALA A 16 21.43 3.55 6.97
C ALA A 16 20.38 2.88 6.07
N PRO A 17 20.34 1.54 6.04
CA PRO A 17 19.37 0.80 5.23
C PRO A 17 17.98 0.88 5.88
N SER A 18 17.12 1.74 5.32
CA SER A 18 15.77 2.00 5.85
C SER A 18 14.65 1.34 5.06
N SER A 19 14.89 0.87 3.83
CA SER A 19 13.94 0.03 3.09
C SER A 19 13.75 -1.30 3.82
N ARG A 20 12.56 -1.87 3.78
CA ARG A 20 12.18 -3.09 4.53
C ARG A 20 11.59 -4.13 3.60
N LEU A 21 12.25 -5.28 3.51
CA LEU A 21 11.78 -6.44 2.77
C LEU A 21 11.29 -7.52 3.74
N TYR A 22 10.00 -7.84 3.65
CA TYR A 22 9.34 -8.87 4.44
C TYR A 22 9.11 -10.11 3.57
N THR A 23 9.54 -11.28 4.06
CA THR A 23 9.41 -12.56 3.36
C THR A 23 9.00 -13.68 4.31
N GLY A 24 8.63 -14.84 3.75
CA GLY A 24 8.12 -15.97 4.53
C GLY A 24 6.77 -15.66 5.17
N PHE A 25 5.77 -15.32 4.33
CA PHE A 25 4.40 -15.07 4.79
C PHE A 25 3.89 -16.22 5.67
N LEU A 26 3.42 -15.88 6.86
CA LEU A 26 2.90 -16.81 7.86
C LEU A 26 1.38 -16.82 7.88
N ARG A 27 0.76 -15.64 8.01
CA ARG A 27 -0.71 -15.47 8.07
C ARG A 27 -1.13 -14.02 7.90
N GLU A 28 -2.43 -13.83 7.70
CA GLU A 28 -3.13 -12.54 7.78
C GLU A 28 -4.04 -12.53 9.02
N HIS A 29 -4.00 -11.43 9.77
CA HIS A 29 -5.07 -11.05 10.68
C HIS A 29 -5.92 -9.98 10.01
N ARG A 30 -7.23 -10.21 9.93
CA ARG A 30 -8.19 -9.30 9.31
C ARG A 30 -9.21 -8.84 10.33
N CYS A 31 -9.49 -7.55 10.35
CA CYS A 31 -10.47 -6.90 11.21
C CYS A 31 -11.44 -6.08 10.34
N ASP A 32 -12.62 -6.64 10.07
CA ASP A 32 -13.69 -5.97 9.31
C ASP A 32 -14.57 -5.08 10.23
N ASP A 33 -14.67 -5.42 11.51
CA ASP A 33 -15.42 -4.68 12.52
C ASP A 33 -14.47 -3.99 13.51
N PRO A 34 -14.42 -2.65 13.57
CA PRO A 34 -13.60 -1.90 14.52
C PRO A 34 -13.76 -2.33 15.98
N GLN A 35 -14.93 -2.87 16.39
CA GLN A 35 -15.12 -3.34 17.77
C GLN A 35 -14.25 -4.57 18.12
N ALA A 36 -13.84 -5.35 17.11
CA ALA A 36 -12.97 -6.51 17.28
C ALA A 36 -11.47 -6.15 17.32
N LEU A 37 -11.13 -4.86 17.19
CA LEU A 37 -9.75 -4.39 17.06
C LEU A 37 -8.84 -4.91 18.17
N GLU A 38 -9.24 -4.77 19.44
CA GLU A 38 -8.42 -5.21 20.58
C GLU A 38 -8.09 -6.71 20.52
N ALA A 39 -9.07 -7.55 20.16
CA ALA A 39 -8.87 -8.99 20.05
C ALA A 39 -7.92 -9.35 18.89
N VAL A 40 -8.09 -8.68 17.74
CA VAL A 40 -7.21 -8.86 16.58
C VAL A 40 -5.79 -8.38 16.90
N TRP A 41 -5.65 -7.25 17.59
CA TRP A 41 -4.35 -6.68 17.97
C TRP A 41 -3.60 -7.59 18.96
N ALA A 42 -4.30 -8.18 19.92
CA ALA A 42 -3.71 -9.15 20.85
C ALA A 42 -3.14 -10.38 20.11
N ALA A 43 -3.80 -10.85 19.05
CA ALA A 43 -3.31 -11.93 18.21
C ALA A 43 -2.04 -11.53 17.42
N VAL A 44 -2.03 -10.31 16.86
CA VAL A 44 -0.86 -9.73 16.18
C VAL A 44 0.32 -9.59 17.15
N GLU A 45 0.09 -9.12 18.38
CA GLU A 45 1.13 -9.04 19.40
C GLU A 45 1.70 -10.41 19.76
N SER A 46 0.86 -11.44 19.84
CA SER A 46 1.33 -12.81 20.08
C SER A 46 2.27 -13.28 18.97
N ASP A 47 1.93 -13.02 17.71
CA ASP A 47 2.81 -13.37 16.58
C ASP A 47 4.13 -12.59 16.60
N GLN A 48 4.08 -11.29 16.95
CA GLN A 48 5.31 -10.49 17.09
C GLN A 48 6.20 -10.98 18.24
N ARG A 49 5.61 -11.40 19.37
CA ARG A 49 6.36 -12.02 20.48
C ARG A 49 6.98 -13.37 20.07
N ALA A 50 6.37 -14.08 19.12
CA ALA A 50 6.92 -15.29 18.51
C ALA A 50 7.99 -15.01 17.44
N GLY A 51 8.36 -13.74 17.22
CA GLY A 51 9.38 -13.32 16.25
C GLY A 51 8.83 -12.94 14.87
N GLY A 52 7.50 -12.91 14.69
CA GLY A 52 6.86 -12.47 13.45
C GLY A 52 7.02 -10.96 13.22
N HIS A 53 7.11 -10.58 11.94
CA HIS A 53 7.20 -9.20 11.49
C HIS A 53 5.90 -8.79 10.81
N ALA A 54 5.24 -7.74 11.34
CA ALA A 54 3.93 -7.29 10.88
C ALA A 54 4.02 -6.18 9.81
N VAL A 55 3.19 -6.29 8.78
CA VAL A 55 2.89 -5.22 7.82
C VAL A 55 1.42 -4.87 7.92
N LEU A 56 1.13 -3.60 8.22
CA LEU A 56 -0.21 -3.06 8.37
C LEU A 56 -0.72 -2.51 7.04
N LEU A 57 -1.93 -2.89 6.65
CA LEU A 57 -2.69 -2.32 5.56
C LEU A 57 -4.04 -1.87 6.14
N ALA A 58 -4.28 -0.56 6.15
CA ALA A 58 -5.49 0.03 6.73
C ALA A 58 -6.26 0.78 5.64
N ASP A 59 -7.45 0.30 5.31
CA ASP A 59 -8.34 1.00 4.38
C ASP A 59 -8.89 2.27 5.04
N TYR A 60 -9.02 3.36 4.28
CA TYR A 60 -9.46 4.66 4.80
C TYR A 60 -10.86 4.55 5.46
N GLU A 61 -11.76 3.84 4.80
CA GLU A 61 -13.15 3.63 5.21
C GLU A 61 -13.25 2.86 6.54
N TRP A 62 -12.33 1.94 6.80
CA TRP A 62 -12.26 1.25 8.09
C TRP A 62 -11.85 2.21 9.21
N GLY A 63 -10.89 3.10 8.95
CA GLY A 63 -10.49 4.15 9.89
C GLY A 63 -11.61 5.16 10.17
N ALA A 64 -12.37 5.53 9.15
CA ALA A 64 -13.56 6.38 9.27
C ALA A 64 -14.61 5.76 10.22
N ARG A 65 -14.90 4.46 10.05
CA ARG A 65 -15.79 3.71 10.93
C ARG A 65 -15.26 3.59 12.36
N LEU A 66 -13.95 3.37 12.53
CA LEU A 66 -13.32 3.33 13.86
C LEU A 66 -13.53 4.63 14.64
N LEU A 67 -13.50 5.78 13.95
CA LEU A 67 -13.70 7.10 14.54
C LEU A 67 -15.18 7.51 14.66
N GLY A 68 -16.10 6.75 14.06
CA GLY A 68 -17.51 7.15 13.90
C GLY A 68 -17.67 8.43 13.07
N ALA A 69 -16.77 8.66 12.10
CA ALA A 69 -16.69 9.89 11.33
C ALA A 69 -16.93 9.62 9.84
N GLY A 70 -18.10 10.02 9.34
CA GLY A 70 -18.40 9.96 7.90
C GLY A 70 -18.72 8.58 7.34
N ASP A 71 -19.05 7.60 8.20
CA ASP A 71 -19.46 6.26 7.78
C ASP A 71 -20.97 6.13 7.50
N GLU A 72 -21.78 7.11 7.90
CA GLU A 72 -23.23 7.14 7.63
C GLU A 72 -23.60 7.04 6.14
N GLY A 73 -22.69 7.49 5.26
CA GLY A 73 -22.86 7.43 3.81
C GLY A 73 -22.23 6.23 3.13
N LEU A 74 -21.47 5.39 3.85
CA LEU A 74 -20.79 4.23 3.28
C LEU A 74 -21.77 3.04 3.19
N ALA A 75 -21.86 2.43 2.01
CA ALA A 75 -22.56 1.16 1.92
C ALA A 75 -21.81 0.11 2.76
N PRO A 76 -22.50 -0.87 3.39
CA PRO A 76 -21.84 -1.87 4.21
C PRO A 76 -20.72 -2.66 3.50
N ALA A 77 -20.82 -2.81 2.18
CA ALA A 77 -19.81 -3.47 1.35
C ALA A 77 -18.52 -2.64 1.17
N ASP A 78 -18.59 -1.33 1.39
CA ASP A 78 -17.50 -0.37 1.20
C ASP A 78 -16.82 -0.01 2.52
N GLY A 79 -17.18 -0.66 3.63
CA GLY A 79 -16.70 -0.32 4.97
C GLY A 79 -15.22 -0.63 5.25
N GLY A 80 -14.47 -1.13 4.26
CA GLY A 80 -13.04 -1.44 4.35
C GLY A 80 -12.67 -2.48 5.42
N ALA A 81 -11.38 -2.76 5.56
CA ALA A 81 -10.84 -3.52 6.66
C ALA A 81 -9.44 -3.07 7.09
N LEU A 82 -9.08 -3.41 8.32
CA LEU A 82 -7.70 -3.45 8.77
C LEU A 82 -7.14 -4.85 8.52
N ARG A 83 -5.99 -4.93 7.85
CA ARG A 83 -5.27 -6.17 7.58
C ARG A 83 -3.86 -6.08 8.12
N ILE A 84 -3.40 -7.14 8.78
CA ILE A 84 -2.05 -7.29 9.28
C ILE A 84 -1.46 -8.57 8.70
N LEU A 85 -0.47 -8.42 7.84
CA LEU A 85 0.26 -9.54 7.26
C LEU A 85 1.48 -9.84 8.15
N ILE A 86 1.62 -11.09 8.58
CA ILE A 86 2.73 -11.55 9.42
C ILE A 86 3.73 -12.31 8.55
N PHE A 87 4.99 -11.95 8.66
CA PHE A 87 6.11 -12.52 7.92
C PHE A 87 7.17 -13.08 8.88
N ALA A 88 7.85 -14.16 8.48
CA ALA A 88 8.89 -14.78 9.28
C ALA A 88 10.23 -14.04 9.23
N GLN A 89 10.50 -13.27 8.17
CA GLN A 89 11.75 -12.55 7.99
C GLN A 89 11.53 -11.09 7.63
N LEU A 90 12.38 -10.22 8.18
CA LEU A 90 12.53 -8.81 7.81
C LEU A 90 14.01 -8.51 7.52
N ALA A 91 14.31 -8.13 6.29
CA ALA A 91 15.60 -7.58 5.90
C ALA A 91 15.50 -6.05 5.76
N ARG A 92 16.50 -5.34 6.26
CA ARG A 92 16.67 -3.90 6.01
C ARG A 92 17.65 -3.73 4.86
N LEU A 93 17.27 -2.97 3.85
CA LEU A 93 18.02 -2.82 2.61
C LEU A 93 18.32 -1.34 2.34
N SER A 94 19.48 -1.09 1.75
CA SER A 94 19.79 0.17 1.06
C SER A 94 19.09 0.24 -0.29
N ALA A 95 19.02 1.43 -0.90
CA ALA A 95 18.45 1.56 -2.25
C ALA A 95 19.14 0.65 -3.29
N ALA A 96 20.46 0.49 -3.21
CA ALA A 96 21.22 -0.37 -4.13
C ALA A 96 20.87 -1.86 -3.95
N GLU A 97 20.63 -2.30 -2.73
CA GLU A 97 20.24 -3.68 -2.43
C GLU A 97 18.78 -3.95 -2.82
N VAL A 98 17.89 -2.96 -2.71
CA VAL A 98 16.51 -3.05 -3.23
C VAL A 98 16.53 -3.23 -4.74
N GLU A 99 17.28 -2.40 -5.47
CA GLU A 99 17.41 -2.48 -6.92
C GLU A 99 17.94 -3.86 -7.35
N ALA A 100 19.01 -4.34 -6.72
CA ALA A 100 19.57 -5.66 -6.99
C ALA A 100 18.57 -6.80 -6.69
N TRP A 101 17.77 -6.65 -5.62
CA TRP A 101 16.75 -7.63 -5.27
C TRP A 101 15.60 -7.66 -6.29
N LEU A 102 15.13 -6.51 -6.76
CA LEU A 102 14.09 -6.40 -7.79
C LEU A 102 14.55 -7.04 -9.11
N GLN A 103 15.76 -6.72 -9.56
CA GLN A 103 16.35 -7.34 -10.76
C GLN A 103 16.43 -8.86 -10.67
N ALA A 104 16.76 -9.39 -9.48
CA ALA A 104 16.79 -10.84 -9.25
C ALA A 104 15.39 -11.49 -9.31
N GLN A 105 14.32 -10.77 -8.93
CA GLN A 105 12.95 -11.29 -9.07
C GLN A 105 12.50 -11.35 -10.53
N GLU A 106 12.89 -10.37 -11.34
CA GLU A 106 12.58 -10.32 -12.77
C GLU A 106 13.31 -11.42 -13.56
N GLY A 107 14.60 -11.64 -13.26
CA GLY A 107 15.39 -12.72 -13.88
C GLY A 107 14.99 -14.15 -13.45
N GLY A 108 14.17 -14.29 -12.39
CA GLY A 108 13.66 -15.57 -11.88
C GLY A 108 12.26 -15.95 -12.40
N GLY A 109 11.62 -15.09 -13.20
CA GLY A 109 10.35 -15.38 -13.85
C GLY A 109 10.50 -16.41 -14.97
N ASN A 110 9.82 -17.55 -14.86
CA ASN A 110 9.85 -18.63 -15.85
C ASN A 110 9.04 -18.32 -17.12
N ASP A 111 8.97 -17.05 -17.53
CA ASP A 111 8.34 -16.62 -18.78
C ASP A 111 9.40 -16.64 -19.89
N ALA A 112 9.72 -17.85 -20.33
CA ALA A 112 10.59 -18.15 -21.46
C ALA A 112 10.02 -17.67 -22.83
N ASN A 113 9.17 -16.64 -22.88
CA ASN A 113 8.55 -16.17 -24.10
C ASN A 113 8.65 -14.67 -24.39
N GLU A 114 9.35 -13.89 -23.57
CA GLU A 114 9.84 -12.58 -24.02
C GLU A 114 11.36 -12.59 -23.92
N ALA A 115 12.00 -12.83 -25.07
CA ALA A 115 13.44 -12.71 -25.18
C ALA A 115 13.84 -11.32 -24.68
N ALA A 116 14.49 -11.28 -23.52
CA ALA A 116 15.13 -10.09 -23.00
C ALA A 116 15.95 -9.49 -24.14
N VAL A 117 15.53 -8.34 -24.67
CA VAL A 117 16.28 -7.64 -25.71
C VAL A 117 17.56 -7.18 -25.02
N PRO A 118 18.75 -7.68 -25.41
CA PRO A 118 19.98 -7.28 -24.75
C PRO A 118 20.15 -5.78 -25.01
N ALA A 119 20.15 -4.99 -23.93
CA ALA A 119 20.59 -3.62 -24.05
C ALA A 119 22.03 -3.59 -24.51
N ARG A 120 22.34 -2.64 -25.40
CA ARG A 120 23.71 -2.35 -25.82
C ARG A 120 24.50 -1.91 -24.58
N GLY A 121 25.23 -2.83 -23.96
CA GLY A 121 26.05 -2.54 -22.78
C GLY A 121 26.15 -3.63 -21.72
N GLY A 122 25.46 -4.78 -21.86
CA GLY A 122 25.60 -5.90 -20.92
C GLY A 122 24.88 -5.72 -19.57
N THR A 123 24.06 -4.67 -19.44
CA THR A 123 23.14 -4.47 -18.32
C THR A 123 21.80 -5.13 -18.63
N VAL A 124 21.30 -5.97 -17.72
CA VAL A 124 19.91 -6.45 -17.77
C VAL A 124 19.03 -5.26 -17.40
N HIS A 125 18.11 -4.89 -18.27
CA HIS A 125 17.10 -3.87 -17.95
C HIS A 125 15.82 -4.56 -17.54
N PRO A 126 15.05 -3.96 -16.60
CA PRO A 126 13.70 -4.41 -16.33
C PRO A 126 12.89 -4.46 -17.63
N GLY A 127 11.98 -5.44 -17.72
CA GLY A 127 11.05 -5.55 -18.85
C GLY A 127 10.25 -4.25 -19.01
N PRO A 128 9.79 -3.92 -20.23
CA PRO A 128 9.07 -2.67 -20.46
C PRO A 128 7.78 -2.62 -19.63
N ALA A 129 7.75 -1.75 -18.62
CA ALA A 129 6.55 -1.40 -17.87
C ALA A 129 6.08 0.00 -18.26
N GLY A 130 4.79 0.18 -18.52
CA GLY A 130 4.21 1.46 -18.92
C GLY A 130 2.76 1.60 -18.49
N ILE A 131 2.33 2.83 -18.25
CA ILE A 131 0.94 3.16 -17.95
C ILE A 131 0.20 3.39 -19.27
N LEU A 132 -0.91 2.68 -19.47
CA LEU A 132 -1.75 2.80 -20.66
C LEU A 132 -3.17 3.21 -20.27
N ALA A 133 -3.84 3.92 -21.18
CA ALA A 133 -5.25 4.29 -21.03
C ALA A 133 -5.60 5.02 -19.71
N LEU A 134 -4.73 5.93 -19.26
CA LEU A 134 -4.98 6.80 -18.11
C LEU A 134 -6.32 7.54 -18.28
N ARG A 135 -7.19 7.46 -17.27
CA ARG A 135 -8.55 8.00 -17.29
C ARG A 135 -8.91 8.54 -15.91
N PRO A 136 -9.07 9.87 -15.78
CA PRO A 136 -9.58 10.47 -14.55
C PRO A 136 -10.92 9.84 -14.15
N SER A 137 -11.08 9.57 -12.86
CA SER A 137 -12.34 9.03 -12.32
C SER A 137 -13.44 10.08 -12.19
N VAL A 138 -13.11 11.36 -12.38
CA VAL A 138 -14.04 12.48 -12.42
C VAL A 138 -13.72 13.38 -13.59
N ASP A 139 -14.74 13.99 -14.19
CA ASP A 139 -14.55 15.03 -15.18
C ASP A 139 -14.39 16.42 -14.53
N ARG A 140 -14.18 17.43 -15.37
CA ARG A 140 -13.99 18.81 -14.92
C ARG A 140 -15.23 19.37 -14.22
N ALA A 141 -16.42 19.09 -14.74
CA ALA A 141 -17.65 19.64 -14.18
C ALA A 141 -17.94 19.02 -12.81
N GLU A 142 -17.72 17.71 -12.65
CA GLU A 142 -17.81 17.00 -11.39
C GLU A 142 -16.80 17.54 -10.36
N PHE A 143 -15.56 17.81 -10.80
CA PHE A 143 -14.54 18.42 -9.97
C PHE A 143 -14.96 19.83 -9.49
N GLU A 144 -15.38 20.71 -10.40
CA GLU A 144 -15.81 22.07 -10.07
C GLU A 144 -17.01 22.07 -9.11
N ALA A 145 -17.97 21.17 -9.31
CA ALA A 145 -19.11 20.99 -8.42
C ALA A 145 -18.69 20.50 -7.03
N ALA A 146 -17.75 19.55 -6.94
CA ALA A 146 -17.23 19.08 -5.65
C ALA A 146 -16.52 20.20 -4.88
N ILE A 147 -15.66 20.99 -5.55
CA ILE A 147 -14.97 22.11 -4.93
C ILE A 147 -15.95 23.20 -4.47
N ALA A 148 -16.97 23.53 -5.26
CA ALA A 148 -17.99 24.50 -4.86
C ALA A 148 -18.71 24.08 -3.57
N ARG A 149 -19.06 22.80 -3.44
CA ARG A 149 -19.67 22.26 -2.20
C ARG A 149 -18.73 22.35 -1.00
N ILE A 150 -17.45 22.02 -1.19
CA ILE A 150 -16.43 22.11 -0.13
C ILE A 150 -16.27 23.56 0.34
N LEU A 151 -16.18 24.51 -0.59
CA LEU A 151 -16.04 25.94 -0.26
C LEU A 151 -17.26 26.49 0.47
N ALA A 152 -18.46 26.04 0.11
CA ALA A 152 -19.68 26.40 0.83
C ALA A 152 -19.63 25.90 2.29
N ALA A 153 -19.31 24.62 2.50
CA ALA A 153 -19.19 24.05 3.85
C ALA A 153 -18.13 24.75 4.71
N ILE A 154 -17.01 25.18 4.10
CA ILE A 154 -16.00 25.99 4.77
C ILE A 154 -16.54 27.39 5.12
N GLY A 155 -17.27 28.03 4.19
CA GLY A 155 -17.91 29.33 4.41
C GLY A 155 -18.95 29.32 5.54
N ASP A 156 -19.67 28.20 5.68
CA ASP A 156 -20.66 27.97 6.73
C ASP A 156 -20.01 27.56 8.09
N GLY A 157 -18.69 27.36 8.10
CA GLY A 157 -17.93 27.02 9.31
C GLY A 157 -18.00 25.55 9.73
N GLU A 158 -18.44 24.65 8.84
CA GLU A 158 -18.52 23.21 9.14
C GLU A 158 -17.13 22.56 9.25
N THR A 159 -16.16 23.07 8.50
CA THR A 159 -14.76 22.65 8.54
C THR A 159 -13.84 23.77 8.08
N TYR A 160 -12.55 23.67 8.41
CA TYR A 160 -11.53 24.61 7.94
C TYR A 160 -10.84 24.15 6.65
N GLN A 161 -10.80 22.83 6.39
CA GLN A 161 -10.11 22.25 5.24
C GLN A 161 -10.69 20.87 4.91
N VAL A 162 -10.75 20.55 3.62
CA VAL A 162 -11.06 19.21 3.10
C VAL A 162 -9.99 18.80 2.11
N ASN A 163 -9.42 17.59 2.27
CA ASN A 163 -8.54 16.99 1.28
C ASN A 163 -9.39 16.22 0.27
N TYR A 164 -9.69 16.85 -0.87
CA TYR A 164 -10.42 16.21 -1.97
C TYR A 164 -9.45 15.52 -2.93
N THR A 165 -9.73 14.26 -3.26
CA THR A 165 -8.91 13.44 -4.17
C THR A 165 -9.77 12.74 -5.20
N TYR A 166 -9.18 12.41 -6.35
CA TYR A 166 -9.77 11.57 -7.39
C TYR A 166 -8.66 10.73 -8.04
N ARG A 167 -9.04 9.66 -8.76
CA ARG A 167 -8.09 8.72 -9.39
C ARG A 167 -7.77 9.15 -10.81
N LEU A 168 -6.57 8.84 -11.30
CA LEU A 168 -6.12 9.05 -12.69
C LEU A 168 -5.94 7.71 -13.41
#